data_AF-A0A9D5Q3B3-F1
#
_entry.id   AF-A0A9D5Q3B3-F1
#
_cell.length_a   1.000
_cell.length_b   1.000
_cell.length_c   1.000
_cell.angle_alpha   90.00
_cell.angle_beta   90.00
_cell.angle_gamma   90.00
#
_symmetry.space_group_name_H-M   'P 1'
#
loop_
_entity.id
_entity.type
_entity.pdbx_description
1 polymer ?
#
loop_
_entity_poly.entity_id
_entity_poly.type
_entity_poly.pdbx_seq_one_letter_code
_entity_poly.pdbx_strand_id
1 'polypeptide(L)'
;MGTGETLQKFKKYHLDKIIPLCFIFFILMSLELIAACFYSPADELDRILRVLRQDEIIFWELKPSLDTVFQGVKVKTDAGGFRVLDNRRFDRPQDCFTIVCLGGSPTFGWGLDYKYTYTCLLESMLNDDFKGKRYRVINGGIIGYSSYQGRLLFENRILDEFSPDIITVSYLVNDVDKHRFYRNNEKPDKDLKPKSTLLVFLENFLEESSLFLFLRQKILRLKGLDRRFYSEVSQFYPENRRVSPQDYRNQLDLIVDLARARGIEVVFIKMLVRFPFEAEPLAEDVLKRSNENLAIAVKLIKAGKCNQAVLKLKEAVADNPYSAKAYYYLGFCSAMNSDEESAKIYFDKAKKMELLECAIIANVYNQEMEELALERNIELVDIKEKFLAYPDLKTLFVNSDYDLVHPNEKGHRIIANNIYGVLAGKNIVGKN
;
A
#
# COMPACT_ATOMS: atom_id res chain seq x y z
N MET A 1 -17.43 -63.63 -29.21
CA MET A 1 -17.39 -62.44 -30.10
C MET A 1 -17.82 -61.12 -29.42
N GLY A 2 -18.22 -61.07 -28.14
CA GLY A 2 -18.77 -59.83 -27.52
C GLY A 2 -17.82 -58.92 -26.72
N THR A 3 -16.55 -59.29 -26.50
CA THR A 3 -15.61 -58.50 -25.68
C THR A 3 -14.82 -57.45 -26.48
N GLY A 4 -14.53 -57.71 -27.76
CA GLY A 4 -13.82 -56.78 -28.64
C GLY A 4 -14.63 -55.55 -29.03
N GLU A 5 -15.90 -55.71 -29.39
CA GLU A 5 -16.79 -54.59 -29.77
C GLU A 5 -17.05 -53.64 -28.60
N THR A 6 -17.16 -54.16 -27.37
CA THR A 6 -17.41 -53.35 -26.17
C THR A 6 -16.19 -52.49 -25.83
N LEU A 7 -14.97 -53.05 -25.93
CA LEU A 7 -13.73 -52.30 -25.74
C LEU A 7 -13.48 -51.25 -26.83
N GLN A 8 -13.88 -51.55 -28.07
CA GLN A 8 -13.73 -50.66 -29.23
C GLN A 8 -14.74 -49.50 -29.20
N LYS A 9 -15.99 -49.76 -28.76
CA LYS A 9 -17.00 -48.73 -28.49
C LYS A 9 -16.61 -47.85 -27.29
N PHE A 10 -16.05 -48.43 -26.23
CA PHE A 10 -15.57 -47.67 -25.07
C PHE A 10 -14.38 -46.77 -25.46
N LYS A 11 -13.38 -47.29 -26.18
CA LYS A 11 -12.27 -46.49 -26.72
C LYS A 11 -12.76 -45.35 -27.62
N LYS A 12 -13.66 -45.63 -28.56
CA LYS A 12 -14.21 -44.62 -29.48
C LYS A 12 -14.99 -43.52 -28.73
N TYR A 13 -15.89 -43.90 -27.81
CA TYR A 13 -16.69 -42.96 -27.03
C TYR A 13 -15.85 -42.04 -26.13
N HIS A 14 -14.76 -42.56 -25.55
CA HIS A 14 -13.85 -41.74 -24.75
C HIS A 14 -12.94 -40.87 -25.64
N LEU A 15 -12.42 -41.38 -26.77
CA LEU A 15 -11.64 -40.58 -27.72
C LEU A 15 -12.45 -39.41 -28.30
N ASP A 16 -13.72 -39.62 -28.63
CA ASP A 16 -14.61 -38.59 -29.20
C ASP A 16 -14.87 -37.43 -28.22
N LYS A 17 -14.71 -37.64 -26.91
CA LYS A 17 -14.78 -36.57 -25.88
C LYS A 17 -13.42 -35.99 -25.51
N ILE A 18 -12.36 -36.80 -25.56
CA ILE A 18 -10.99 -36.37 -25.25
C ILE A 18 -10.47 -35.42 -26.34
N ILE A 19 -10.72 -35.71 -27.62
CA ILE A 19 -10.23 -34.88 -28.73
C ILE A 19 -10.74 -33.43 -28.64
N PRO A 20 -12.05 -33.16 -28.45
CA PRO A 20 -12.55 -31.80 -28.24
C PRO A 20 -11.93 -31.10 -27.02
N LEU A 21 -11.73 -31.83 -25.91
CA LEU A 21 -11.11 -31.26 -24.70
C LEU A 21 -9.64 -30.88 -24.94
N CYS A 22 -8.88 -31.75 -25.61
CA CYS A 22 -7.50 -31.45 -26.00
C CYS A 22 -7.44 -30.26 -26.97
N PHE A 23 -8.40 -30.16 -27.89
CA PHE A 23 -8.49 -29.03 -28.83
C PHE A 23 -8.82 -27.72 -28.12
N ILE A 24 -9.77 -27.72 -27.18
CA ILE A 24 -10.09 -26.55 -26.35
C ILE A 24 -8.87 -26.14 -25.52
N PHE A 25 -8.19 -27.10 -24.89
CA PHE A 25 -6.97 -26.84 -24.13
C PHE A 25 -5.88 -26.22 -25.01
N PHE A 26 -5.67 -26.77 -26.21
CA PHE A 26 -4.73 -26.22 -27.19
C PHE A 26 -5.08 -24.78 -27.57
N ILE A 27 -6.36 -24.47 -27.79
CA ILE A 27 -6.82 -23.10 -28.07
C ILE A 27 -6.52 -22.18 -26.88
N LEU A 28 -6.86 -22.58 -25.66
CA LEU A 28 -6.62 -21.77 -24.46
C LEU A 28 -5.13 -21.51 -24.25
N MET A 29 -4.29 -22.54 -24.41
CA MET A 29 -2.83 -22.39 -24.36
C MET A 29 -2.30 -21.46 -25.44
N SER A 30 -2.82 -21.57 -26.67
CA SER A 30 -2.43 -20.69 -27.78
C SER A 30 -2.81 -19.24 -27.48
N LEU A 31 -4.01 -19.01 -26.96
CA LEU A 31 -4.48 -17.68 -26.58
C LEU A 31 -3.67 -17.10 -25.41
N GLU A 32 -3.30 -17.92 -24.43
CA GLU A 32 -2.44 -17.53 -23.31
C GLU A 32 -1.05 -17.09 -23.79
N LEU A 33 -0.42 -17.86 -24.69
CA LEU A 33 0.87 -17.51 -25.29
C LEU A 33 0.79 -16.22 -26.13
N ILE A 34 -0.24 -16.09 -26.95
CA ILE A 34 -0.49 -14.87 -27.73
C ILE A 34 -0.66 -13.68 -26.78
N ALA A 35 -1.53 -13.81 -25.77
CA ALA A 35 -1.76 -12.76 -24.80
C ALA A 35 -0.48 -12.39 -24.04
N ALA A 36 0.38 -13.35 -23.69
CA ALA A 36 1.67 -13.09 -23.04
C ALA A 36 2.60 -12.21 -23.91
N CYS A 37 2.56 -12.35 -25.24
CA CYS A 37 3.34 -11.49 -26.14
C CYS A 37 2.81 -10.05 -26.22
N PHE A 38 1.51 -9.84 -26.01
CA PHE A 38 0.86 -8.52 -26.14
C PHE A 38 0.53 -7.86 -24.81
N TYR A 39 0.52 -8.61 -23.71
CA TYR A 39 0.25 -8.10 -22.37
C TYR A 39 1.50 -7.43 -21.81
N SER A 40 1.43 -6.11 -21.70
CA SER A 40 2.40 -5.30 -20.98
C SER A 40 1.66 -4.58 -19.84
N PRO A 41 2.23 -4.52 -18.62
CA PRO A 41 1.60 -3.80 -17.52
C PRO A 41 1.60 -2.31 -17.89
N ALA A 42 0.42 -1.78 -18.19
CA ALA A 42 0.30 -0.48 -18.83
C ALA A 42 0.48 0.66 -17.83
N ASP A 43 0.17 0.41 -16.55
CA ASP A 43 0.22 1.41 -15.50
C ASP A 43 0.94 0.90 -14.24
N GLU A 44 1.08 1.81 -13.29
CA GLU A 44 1.73 1.57 -12.00
C GLU A 44 1.01 0.50 -11.16
N LEU A 45 -0.32 0.47 -11.21
CA LEU A 45 -1.10 -0.48 -10.43
C LEU A 45 -0.84 -1.90 -10.94
N ASP A 46 -0.87 -2.13 -12.26
CA ASP A 46 -0.55 -3.42 -12.85
C ASP A 46 0.87 -3.90 -12.45
N ARG A 47 1.84 -2.99 -12.32
CA ARG A 47 3.19 -3.34 -11.82
C ARG A 47 3.19 -3.73 -10.34
N ILE A 48 2.45 -3.02 -9.50
CA ILE A 48 2.30 -3.35 -8.08
C ILE A 48 1.63 -4.72 -7.90
N LEU A 49 0.56 -4.98 -8.64
CA LEU A 49 -0.18 -6.24 -8.52
C LEU A 49 0.63 -7.46 -8.99
N ARG A 50 1.71 -7.28 -9.76
CA ARG A 50 2.63 -8.38 -10.12
C ARG A 50 3.47 -8.89 -8.95
N VAL A 51 3.75 -8.04 -7.96
CA VAL A 51 4.55 -8.42 -6.79
C VAL A 51 3.67 -8.79 -5.58
N LEU A 52 2.36 -8.55 -5.67
CA LEU A 52 1.40 -8.85 -4.62
C LEU A 52 0.48 -10.02 -5.02
N ARG A 53 -0.10 -10.67 -4.03
CA ARG A 53 -1.25 -11.58 -4.18
C ARG A 53 -2.31 -11.27 -3.13
N GLN A 54 -3.55 -11.65 -3.36
CA GLN A 54 -4.60 -11.49 -2.36
C GLN A 54 -4.43 -12.50 -1.22
N ASP A 55 -4.79 -12.06 -0.02
CA ASP A 55 -4.86 -12.88 1.20
C ASP A 55 -6.24 -12.68 1.85
N GLU A 56 -6.75 -13.71 2.50
CA GLU A 56 -8.06 -13.69 3.16
C GLU A 56 -8.11 -12.73 4.36
N ILE A 57 -7.09 -12.77 5.21
CA ILE A 57 -6.98 -12.12 6.51
C ILE A 57 -6.31 -10.74 6.38
N ILE A 58 -5.08 -10.69 5.85
CA ILE A 58 -4.27 -9.45 5.73
C ILE A 58 -4.53 -8.68 4.43
N PHE A 59 -5.57 -9.09 3.69
CA PHE A 59 -6.08 -8.55 2.42
C PHE A 59 -5.20 -8.82 1.20
N TRP A 60 -3.89 -8.59 1.33
CA TRP A 60 -2.89 -8.94 0.32
C TRP A 60 -1.53 -9.09 0.97
N GLU A 61 -0.62 -9.80 0.33
CA GLU A 61 0.76 -9.98 0.76
C GLU A 61 1.70 -9.99 -0.45
N LEU A 62 2.99 -9.92 -0.21
CA LEU A 62 3.99 -10.13 -1.27
C LEU A 62 3.94 -11.59 -1.74
N LYS A 63 4.12 -11.82 -3.04
CA LYS A 63 4.22 -13.19 -3.55
C LYS A 63 5.43 -13.90 -2.91
N PRO A 64 5.30 -15.15 -2.43
CA PRO A 64 6.42 -15.92 -1.90
C PRO A 64 7.36 -16.37 -3.02
N SER A 65 8.64 -16.57 -2.68
CA SER A 65 9.68 -17.06 -3.59
C SER A 65 9.76 -16.30 -4.91
N LEU A 66 9.50 -14.99 -4.86
CA LEU A 66 9.53 -14.10 -6.01
C LEU A 66 10.98 -13.80 -6.39
N ASP A 67 11.29 -13.78 -7.68
CA ASP A 67 12.51 -13.20 -8.25
C ASP A 67 12.10 -12.38 -9.48
N THR A 68 12.06 -11.06 -9.34
CA THR A 68 11.55 -10.17 -10.39
C THR A 68 12.20 -8.80 -10.37
N VAL A 69 11.85 -7.97 -11.35
CA VAL A 69 12.21 -6.55 -11.40
C VAL A 69 10.97 -5.72 -11.14
N PHE A 70 11.04 -4.86 -10.12
CA PHE A 70 9.98 -3.95 -9.74
C PHE A 70 10.59 -2.56 -9.47
N GLN A 71 10.00 -1.51 -10.04
CA GLN A 71 10.57 -0.14 -9.99
C GLN A 71 12.03 -0.06 -10.45
N GLY A 72 12.41 -0.83 -11.46
CA GLY A 72 13.77 -0.83 -12.00
C GLY A 72 14.82 -1.54 -11.13
N VAL A 73 14.44 -2.14 -10.01
CA VAL A 73 15.35 -2.86 -9.11
C VAL A 73 14.96 -4.32 -8.95
N LYS A 74 15.95 -5.18 -8.65
CA LYS A 74 15.70 -6.58 -8.35
C LYS A 74 14.97 -6.71 -7.01
N VAL A 75 13.88 -7.47 -6.99
CA VAL A 75 13.11 -7.79 -5.79
C VAL A 75 13.05 -9.30 -5.65
N LYS A 76 13.52 -9.78 -4.49
CA LYS A 76 13.42 -11.17 -4.07
C LYS A 76 12.63 -11.29 -2.78
N THR A 77 11.83 -12.34 -2.67
CA THR A 77 11.15 -12.71 -1.42
C THR A 77 11.49 -14.14 -1.02
N ASP A 78 11.47 -14.41 0.29
CA ASP A 78 11.59 -15.76 0.82
C ASP A 78 10.29 -16.57 0.65
N ALA A 79 10.27 -17.80 1.16
CA ALA A 79 9.09 -18.67 1.10
C ALA A 79 7.89 -18.12 1.88
N GLY A 80 8.12 -17.21 2.85
CA GLY A 80 7.08 -16.50 3.59
C GLY A 80 6.61 -15.20 2.93
N GLY A 81 7.21 -14.82 1.79
CA GLY A 81 6.88 -13.57 1.09
C GLY A 81 7.62 -12.34 1.63
N PHE A 82 8.54 -12.46 2.57
CA PHE A 82 9.29 -11.31 3.07
C PHE A 82 10.48 -10.98 2.16
N ARG A 83 10.72 -9.70 1.93
CA ARG A 83 11.80 -9.24 1.06
C ARG A 83 13.16 -9.59 1.67
N VAL A 84 14.08 -10.13 0.86
CA VAL A 84 15.40 -10.59 1.33
C VAL A 84 16.54 -10.19 0.38
N LEU A 85 17.76 -10.18 0.92
CA LEU A 85 19.00 -10.07 0.13
C LEU A 85 19.21 -11.33 -0.71
N ASP A 86 19.86 -11.19 -1.87
CA ASP A 86 20.29 -12.34 -2.67
C ASP A 86 21.20 -13.27 -1.85
N ASN A 87 20.91 -14.58 -1.83
CA ASN A 87 21.64 -15.61 -1.06
C ASN A 87 21.59 -15.52 0.48
N ARG A 88 20.55 -14.93 1.08
CA ARG A 88 20.39 -14.94 2.55
C ARG A 88 20.38 -16.37 3.10
N ARG A 89 21.21 -16.64 4.11
CA ARG A 89 21.13 -17.88 4.91
C ARG A 89 20.04 -17.69 5.96
N PHE A 90 19.12 -18.65 6.05
CA PHE A 90 18.06 -18.64 7.04
C PHE A 90 18.58 -19.23 8.34
N ASP A 91 19.06 -18.37 9.24
CA ASP A 91 19.35 -18.77 10.61
C ASP A 91 18.03 -19.11 11.33
N ARG A 92 18.07 -20.13 12.20
CA ARG A 92 16.90 -20.47 13.02
C ARG A 92 16.63 -19.30 13.98
N PRO A 93 15.37 -18.87 14.18
CA PRO A 93 15.03 -17.73 15.04
C PRO A 93 15.67 -17.80 16.44
N GLN A 94 15.82 -19.01 16.98
CA GLN A 94 16.37 -19.29 18.31
C GLN A 94 17.86 -18.92 18.45
N ASP A 95 18.58 -18.74 17.34
CA ASP A 95 20.03 -18.54 17.34
C ASP A 95 20.44 -17.08 17.10
N CYS A 96 19.49 -16.15 17.00
CA CYS A 96 19.70 -14.74 16.65
C CYS A 96 18.76 -13.81 17.42
N PHE A 97 19.27 -12.65 17.81
CA PHE A 97 18.44 -11.54 18.26
C PHE A 97 17.67 -10.96 17.07
N THR A 98 16.35 -11.12 17.07
CA THR A 98 15.49 -10.84 15.92
C THR A 98 14.78 -9.51 16.09
N ILE A 99 14.99 -8.61 15.13
CA ILE A 99 14.29 -7.33 15.01
C ILE A 99 13.38 -7.42 13.79
N VAL A 100 12.09 -7.11 13.95
CA VAL A 100 11.16 -7.04 12.82
C VAL A 100 10.70 -5.60 12.60
N CYS A 101 10.95 -5.06 11.41
CA CYS A 101 10.55 -3.70 11.07
C CYS A 101 9.21 -3.71 10.32
N LEU A 102 8.13 -3.29 10.98
CA LEU A 102 6.78 -3.20 10.44
C LEU A 102 6.57 -1.86 9.73
N GLY A 103 6.03 -1.89 8.51
CA GLY A 103 5.65 -0.66 7.83
C GLY A 103 5.03 -0.87 6.45
N GLY A 104 4.82 0.25 5.77
CA GLY A 104 4.36 0.27 4.38
C GLY A 104 5.48 0.16 3.34
N SER A 105 5.23 0.71 2.15
CA SER A 105 6.21 0.77 1.05
C SER A 105 7.53 1.51 1.36
N PRO A 106 7.59 2.52 2.26
CA PRO A 106 8.89 3.06 2.69
C PRO A 106 9.73 2.03 3.45
N THR A 107 9.13 1.13 4.22
CA THR A 107 9.86 0.04 4.90
C THR A 107 10.26 -1.06 3.93
N PHE A 108 9.39 -1.39 2.97
CA PHE A 108 9.69 -2.33 1.89
C PHE A 108 10.94 -1.94 1.07
N GLY A 109 11.23 -0.63 0.96
CA GLY A 109 12.30 -0.10 0.12
C GLY A 109 11.87 0.08 -1.33
N TRP A 110 10.76 0.77 -1.53
CA TRP A 110 10.20 1.09 -2.85
C TRP A 110 11.25 1.72 -3.79
N GLY A 111 11.47 1.10 -4.95
CA GLY A 111 12.45 1.62 -5.93
C GLY A 111 13.91 1.47 -5.53
N LEU A 112 14.21 0.71 -4.48
CA LEU A 112 15.57 0.60 -3.93
C LEU A 112 16.02 -0.85 -3.86
N ASP A 113 17.27 -1.15 -4.23
CA ASP A 113 17.89 -2.48 -4.02
C ASP A 113 17.90 -2.83 -2.52
N TYR A 114 17.67 -4.10 -2.16
CA TYR A 114 17.54 -4.56 -0.78
C TYR A 114 18.73 -4.15 0.09
N LYS A 115 19.96 -4.18 -0.44
CA LYS A 115 21.18 -3.83 0.31
C LYS A 115 21.21 -2.38 0.81
N TYR A 116 20.42 -1.50 0.21
CA TYR A 116 20.32 -0.09 0.60
C TYR A 116 19.11 0.20 1.49
N THR A 117 18.25 -0.79 1.73
CA THR A 117 17.11 -0.64 2.65
C THR A 117 17.61 -0.45 4.07
N TYR A 118 16.89 0.36 4.84
CA TYR A 118 17.29 0.66 6.22
C TYR A 118 17.35 -0.59 7.08
N THR A 119 16.54 -1.62 6.76
CA THR A 119 16.54 -2.90 7.45
C THR A 119 17.83 -3.68 7.22
N CYS A 120 18.34 -3.70 5.98
CA CYS A 120 19.62 -4.34 5.66
C CYS A 120 20.80 -3.57 6.26
N LEU A 121 20.77 -2.23 6.20
CA LEU A 121 21.79 -1.39 6.79
C LEU A 121 21.85 -1.56 8.32
N LEU A 122 20.70 -1.58 8.98
CA LEU A 122 20.59 -1.79 10.43
C LEU A 122 21.16 -3.16 10.85
N GLU A 123 20.86 -4.22 10.09
CA GLU A 123 21.42 -5.56 10.34
C GLU A 123 22.94 -5.56 10.26
N SER A 124 23.51 -4.91 9.24
CA SER A 124 24.97 -4.80 9.08
C SER A 124 25.59 -4.05 10.26
N MET A 125 25.05 -2.87 10.61
CA MET A 125 25.57 -2.04 11.70
C MET A 125 25.58 -2.79 13.04
N LEU A 126 24.49 -3.50 13.37
CA LEU A 126 24.41 -4.27 14.62
C LEU A 126 25.41 -5.42 14.65
N ASN A 127 25.52 -6.20 13.56
CA ASN A 127 26.49 -7.29 13.48
C ASN A 127 27.94 -6.80 13.38
N ASP A 128 28.17 -5.54 12.99
CA ASP A 128 29.49 -4.92 12.97
C ASP A 128 29.95 -4.49 14.35
N ASP A 129 29.07 -3.90 15.14
CA ASP A 129 29.45 -3.36 16.44
C ASP A 129 29.32 -4.38 17.60
N PHE A 130 28.45 -5.38 17.48
CA PHE A 130 28.16 -6.35 18.54
C PHE A 130 28.58 -7.78 18.17
N LYS A 131 29.90 -8.00 17.98
CA LYS A 131 30.47 -9.29 17.53
C LYS A 131 30.17 -10.53 18.39
N GLY A 132 29.69 -10.35 19.63
CA GLY A 132 29.32 -11.44 20.55
C GLY A 132 27.88 -11.96 20.40
N LYS A 133 27.03 -11.31 19.61
CA LYS A 133 25.62 -11.67 19.39
C LYS A 133 25.31 -11.58 17.90
N ARG A 134 24.48 -12.49 17.39
CA ARG A 134 24.01 -12.41 16.00
C ARG A 134 22.69 -11.67 15.94
N TYR A 135 22.61 -10.69 15.05
CA TYR A 135 21.41 -9.91 14.82
C TYR A 135 20.78 -10.29 13.50
N ARG A 136 19.47 -10.47 13.51
CA ARG A 136 18.66 -10.69 12.33
C ARG A 136 17.61 -9.59 12.22
N VAL A 137 17.60 -8.83 11.13
CA VAL A 137 16.57 -7.83 10.86
C VAL A 137 15.66 -8.33 9.74
N ILE A 138 14.37 -8.43 10.03
CA ILE A 138 13.33 -8.82 9.08
C ILE A 138 12.62 -7.57 8.57
N ASN A 139 12.54 -7.46 7.24
CA ASN A 139 11.78 -6.41 6.59
C ASN A 139 10.31 -6.82 6.50
N GLY A 140 9.49 -6.36 7.45
CA GLY A 140 8.03 -6.53 7.47
C GLY A 140 7.29 -5.45 6.68
N GLY A 141 7.96 -4.75 5.76
CA GLY A 141 7.39 -3.71 4.94
C GLY A 141 6.59 -4.28 3.79
N ILE A 142 5.28 -4.01 3.75
CA ILE A 142 4.39 -4.45 2.66
C ILE A 142 3.79 -3.23 1.96
N ILE A 143 3.81 -3.26 0.62
CA ILE A 143 3.33 -2.16 -0.21
C ILE A 143 1.83 -1.92 0.07
N GLY A 144 1.48 -0.67 0.37
CA GLY A 144 0.10 -0.23 0.60
C GLY A 144 -0.48 -0.53 1.98
N TYR A 145 0.28 -1.12 2.90
CA TYR A 145 -0.22 -1.42 4.25
C TYR A 145 -0.44 -0.17 5.08
N SER A 146 -1.63 -0.09 5.66
CA SER A 146 -1.99 0.80 6.77
C SER A 146 -1.63 0.15 8.12
N SER A 147 -1.74 0.89 9.23
CA SER A 147 -1.61 0.35 10.59
C SER A 147 -2.54 -0.82 10.88
N TYR A 148 -3.75 -0.82 10.31
CA TYR A 148 -4.72 -1.91 10.46
C TYR A 148 -4.19 -3.22 9.88
N GLN A 149 -3.67 -3.17 8.64
CA GLN A 149 -3.04 -4.34 8.03
C GLN A 149 -1.73 -4.71 8.73
N GLY A 150 -0.98 -3.72 9.21
CA GLY A 150 0.22 -3.93 10.00
C GLY A 150 -0.02 -4.72 11.28
N ARG A 151 -1.09 -4.40 12.02
CA ARG A 151 -1.53 -5.16 13.20
C ARG A 151 -1.86 -6.61 12.83
N LEU A 152 -2.63 -6.82 11.76
CA LEU A 152 -2.98 -8.16 11.31
C LEU A 152 -1.76 -8.97 10.85
N LEU A 153 -0.81 -8.34 10.14
CA LEU A 153 0.45 -8.97 9.76
C LEU A 153 1.25 -9.39 10.99
N PHE A 154 1.37 -8.49 11.97
CA PHE A 154 2.07 -8.78 13.21
C PHE A 154 1.47 -10.00 13.90
N GLU A 155 0.16 -9.95 14.17
CA GLU A 155 -0.59 -10.99 14.85
C GLU A 155 -0.58 -12.35 14.13
N ASN A 156 -0.71 -12.37 12.79
CA ASN A 156 -1.01 -13.59 12.03
C ASN A 156 0.17 -14.17 11.24
N ARG A 157 1.29 -13.45 11.11
CA ARG A 157 2.43 -13.89 10.27
C ARG A 157 3.80 -13.68 10.90
N ILE A 158 3.93 -12.78 11.87
CA ILE A 158 5.24 -12.40 12.40
C ILE A 158 5.45 -12.92 13.81
N LEU A 159 4.43 -12.81 14.66
CA LEU A 159 4.57 -12.99 16.09
C LEU A 159 5.10 -14.38 16.47
N ASP A 160 4.45 -15.42 15.95
CA ASP A 160 4.84 -16.81 16.26
C ASP A 160 5.96 -17.31 15.34
N GLU A 161 5.97 -16.91 14.06
CA GLU A 161 6.96 -17.35 13.06
C GLU A 161 8.37 -16.84 13.35
N PHE A 162 8.49 -15.57 13.77
CA PHE A 162 9.79 -14.94 13.96
C PHE A 162 10.19 -14.75 15.41
N SER A 163 9.24 -14.83 16.36
CA SER A 163 9.50 -14.61 17.80
C SER A 163 10.43 -13.41 18.06
N PRO A 164 10.07 -12.20 17.59
CA PRO A 164 10.99 -11.07 17.60
C PRO A 164 11.30 -10.61 19.02
N ASP A 165 12.53 -10.15 19.27
CA ASP A 165 12.92 -9.45 20.50
C ASP A 165 12.48 -7.99 20.46
N ILE A 166 12.50 -7.39 19.26
CA ILE A 166 12.11 -6.00 19.02
C ILE A 166 11.24 -5.92 17.78
N ILE A 167 10.20 -5.09 17.84
CA ILE A 167 9.52 -4.59 16.65
C ILE A 167 9.69 -3.08 16.50
N THR A 168 9.87 -2.64 15.25
CA THR A 168 9.71 -1.21 14.91
C THR A 168 8.39 -1.01 14.17
N VAL A 169 7.71 0.11 14.38
CA VAL A 169 6.38 0.38 13.79
C VAL A 169 6.38 1.70 13.03
N SER A 170 6.16 1.63 11.71
CA SER A 170 6.25 2.76 10.77
C SER A 170 5.07 2.79 9.78
N TYR A 171 3.87 3.11 10.26
CA TYR A 171 2.66 3.27 9.43
C TYR A 171 2.18 4.72 9.43
N LEU A 172 1.78 5.25 8.27
CA LEU A 172 1.26 6.63 8.14
C LEU A 172 0.58 6.88 6.79
N VAL A 173 1.32 6.80 5.68
CA VAL A 173 0.84 7.29 4.37
C VAL A 173 -0.39 6.56 3.85
N ASN A 174 -0.50 5.26 4.12
CA ASN A 174 -1.65 4.46 3.67
C ASN A 174 -2.85 4.57 4.61
N ASP A 175 -2.65 5.02 5.85
CA ASP A 175 -3.71 5.26 6.82
C ASP A 175 -4.52 6.49 6.43
N VAL A 176 -3.82 7.54 5.98
CA VAL A 176 -4.41 8.78 5.48
C VAL A 176 -4.96 8.67 4.05
N ASP A 177 -4.65 7.60 3.31
CA ASP A 177 -5.23 7.38 1.99
C ASP A 177 -6.70 6.95 2.08
N LYS A 178 -7.45 7.11 1.01
CA LYS A 178 -8.83 6.62 0.83
C LYS A 178 -8.89 5.36 -0.01
N HIS A 179 -7.82 5.05 -0.75
CA HIS A 179 -7.80 4.03 -1.78
C HIS A 179 -6.88 2.86 -1.44
N ARG A 180 -7.26 1.67 -1.93
CA ARG A 180 -6.54 0.41 -1.72
C ARG A 180 -6.28 -0.28 -3.05
N PHE A 181 -5.26 -1.14 -3.09
CA PHE A 181 -5.00 -1.97 -4.28
C PHE A 181 -6.08 -3.03 -4.49
N TYR A 182 -6.45 -3.73 -3.41
CA TYR A 182 -7.51 -4.73 -3.41
C TYR A 182 -8.67 -4.31 -2.50
N ARG A 183 -9.85 -4.85 -2.79
CA ARG A 183 -11.08 -4.63 -2.01
C ARG A 183 -11.54 -3.16 -1.95
N ASN A 184 -11.07 -2.28 -2.86
CA ASN A 184 -11.39 -0.84 -2.88
C ASN A 184 -12.90 -0.60 -3.01
N ASN A 185 -13.53 -0.12 -1.94
CA ASN A 185 -14.99 0.02 -1.82
C ASN A 185 -15.39 1.18 -0.88
N GLU A 186 -14.49 2.15 -0.68
CA GLU A 186 -14.68 3.36 0.12
C GLU A 186 -14.96 3.14 1.63
N LYS A 187 -14.87 1.89 2.10
CA LYS A 187 -14.98 1.58 3.53
C LYS A 187 -13.67 1.83 4.27
N PRO A 188 -13.70 2.11 5.57
CA PRO A 188 -12.52 1.95 6.41
C PRO A 188 -11.99 0.50 6.37
N ASP A 189 -10.69 0.31 6.59
CA ASP A 189 -10.01 -1.00 6.58
C ASP A 189 -10.60 -1.94 7.65
N LYS A 190 -11.00 -1.40 8.81
CA LYS A 190 -11.66 -2.16 9.88
C LYS A 190 -13.03 -2.74 9.50
N ASP A 191 -13.71 -2.13 8.52
CA ASP A 191 -15.06 -2.52 8.09
C ASP A 191 -15.02 -3.48 6.89
N LEU A 192 -13.82 -3.85 6.44
CA LEU A 192 -13.63 -4.84 5.38
C LEU A 192 -13.88 -6.25 5.91
N LYS A 193 -14.77 -6.97 5.22
CA LYS A 193 -15.00 -8.38 5.48
C LYS A 193 -13.92 -9.23 4.81
N PRO A 194 -13.43 -10.31 5.45
CA PRO A 194 -12.63 -11.33 4.80
C PRO A 194 -13.34 -11.89 3.55
N LYS A 195 -12.56 -12.19 2.50
CA LYS A 195 -13.04 -12.93 1.34
C LYS A 195 -12.89 -14.43 1.63
N SER A 196 -13.83 -15.26 1.17
CA SER A 196 -13.69 -16.71 1.27
C SER A 196 -12.41 -17.21 0.61
N THR A 197 -11.78 -18.23 1.20
CA THR A 197 -10.55 -18.86 0.67
C THR A 197 -10.67 -19.27 -0.81
N LEU A 198 -11.81 -19.82 -1.23
CA LEU A 198 -12.03 -20.21 -2.64
C LEU A 198 -11.97 -19.03 -3.59
N LEU A 199 -12.59 -17.90 -3.22
CA LEU A 199 -12.56 -16.69 -4.05
C LEU A 199 -11.14 -16.12 -4.14
N VAL A 200 -10.41 -16.06 -3.02
CA VAL A 200 -9.01 -15.62 -3.01
C VAL A 200 -8.15 -16.53 -3.89
N PHE A 201 -8.34 -17.86 -3.81
CA PHE A 201 -7.66 -18.82 -4.67
C PHE A 201 -7.97 -18.59 -6.16
N LEU A 202 -9.24 -18.45 -6.53
CA LEU A 202 -9.65 -18.21 -7.91
C LEU A 202 -9.11 -16.89 -8.45
N GLU A 203 -9.17 -15.82 -7.66
CA GLU A 203 -8.63 -14.52 -8.07
C GLU A 203 -7.11 -14.59 -8.26
N ASN A 204 -6.38 -15.18 -7.32
CA ASN A 204 -4.94 -15.36 -7.46
C ASN A 204 -4.59 -16.25 -8.67
N PHE A 205 -5.33 -17.33 -8.91
CA PHE A 205 -5.13 -18.20 -10.08
C PHE A 205 -5.35 -17.45 -11.40
N LEU A 206 -6.40 -16.63 -11.49
CA LEU A 206 -6.69 -15.85 -12.69
C LEU A 206 -5.65 -14.74 -12.93
N GLU A 207 -5.11 -14.14 -11.87
CA GLU A 207 -4.06 -13.11 -11.96
C GLU A 207 -2.71 -13.65 -12.45
N GLU A 208 -2.52 -14.97 -12.54
CA GLU A 208 -1.37 -15.58 -13.20
C GLU A 208 -1.57 -15.77 -14.72
N SER A 209 -2.80 -15.62 -15.24
CA SER A 209 -3.10 -15.75 -16.67
C SER A 209 -2.92 -14.42 -17.40
N SER A 210 -1.98 -14.37 -18.34
CA SER A 210 -1.78 -13.27 -19.28
C SER A 210 -3.02 -13.02 -20.13
N LEU A 211 -3.77 -14.06 -20.51
CA LEU A 211 -5.04 -13.90 -21.23
C LEU A 211 -6.08 -13.17 -20.38
N PHE A 212 -6.26 -13.59 -19.12
CA PHE A 212 -7.16 -12.92 -18.20
C PHE A 212 -6.77 -11.45 -18.00
N LEU A 213 -5.48 -11.19 -17.73
CA LEU A 213 -4.96 -9.84 -17.52
C LEU A 213 -5.16 -8.95 -18.76
N PHE A 214 -4.87 -9.49 -19.95
CA PHE A 214 -5.07 -8.80 -21.23
C PHE A 214 -6.55 -8.45 -21.45
N LEU A 215 -7.46 -9.42 -21.30
CA LEU A 215 -8.89 -9.22 -21.48
C LEU A 215 -9.43 -8.19 -20.48
N ARG A 216 -9.04 -8.31 -19.21
CA ARG A 216 -9.41 -7.38 -18.15
C ARG A 216 -8.96 -5.95 -18.49
N GLN A 217 -7.72 -5.76 -18.95
CA GLN A 217 -7.19 -4.47 -19.36
C GLN A 217 -7.99 -3.88 -20.54
N LYS A 218 -8.33 -4.71 -21.55
CA LYS A 218 -9.15 -4.26 -22.69
C LYS A 218 -10.56 -3.86 -22.27
N ILE A 219 -11.22 -4.66 -21.44
CA ILE A 219 -12.57 -4.36 -20.93
C ILE A 219 -12.59 -3.03 -20.18
N LEU A 220 -11.60 -2.76 -19.34
CA LEU A 220 -11.54 -1.52 -18.57
C LEU A 220 -11.26 -0.30 -19.45
N ARG A 221 -10.36 -0.42 -20.42
CA ARG A 221 -10.12 0.63 -21.42
C ARG A 221 -11.37 0.94 -22.23
N LEU A 222 -12.11 -0.08 -22.67
CA LEU A 222 -13.36 0.10 -23.41
C LEU A 222 -14.45 0.81 -22.58
N LYS A 223 -14.41 0.67 -21.25
CA LYS A 223 -15.32 1.36 -20.33
C LYS A 223 -14.85 2.76 -19.92
N GLY A 224 -13.69 3.24 -20.40
CA GLY A 224 -13.12 4.53 -19.97
C GLY A 224 -12.68 4.56 -18.50
N LEU A 225 -12.50 3.39 -17.87
CA LEU A 225 -12.19 3.25 -16.44
C LEU A 225 -10.66 3.22 -16.24
N ASP A 226 -10.02 4.38 -16.09
CA ASP A 226 -8.61 4.44 -15.69
C ASP A 226 -8.43 4.14 -14.19
N ARG A 227 -7.79 3.02 -13.88
CA ARG A 227 -7.95 2.23 -12.64
C ARG A 227 -7.54 2.91 -11.33
N ARG A 228 -6.80 4.01 -11.35
CA ARG A 228 -6.24 4.60 -10.11
C ARG A 228 -7.11 5.69 -9.48
N PHE A 229 -8.07 6.25 -10.23
CA PHE A 229 -8.99 7.29 -9.76
C PHE A 229 -10.36 7.24 -10.45
N TYR A 230 -10.45 6.52 -11.58
CA TYR A 230 -11.61 6.49 -12.46
C TYR A 230 -12.31 5.12 -12.48
N SER A 231 -12.12 4.27 -11.45
CA SER A 231 -12.96 3.08 -11.31
C SER A 231 -14.36 3.52 -10.88
N GLU A 232 -15.16 3.84 -11.90
CA GLU A 232 -16.46 4.48 -11.84
C GLU A 232 -16.29 5.90 -11.31
N VAL A 233 -16.70 6.91 -12.08
CA VAL A 233 -16.96 8.21 -11.46
C VAL A 233 -18.11 7.94 -10.48
N SER A 234 -17.76 7.58 -9.24
CA SER A 234 -18.72 7.44 -8.17
C SER A 234 -19.48 8.76 -8.13
N GLN A 235 -20.80 8.68 -8.04
CA GLN A 235 -21.61 9.88 -7.87
C GLN A 235 -21.16 10.68 -6.63
N PHE A 236 -20.46 10.03 -5.70
CA PHE A 236 -20.04 10.60 -4.43
C PHE A 236 -18.53 10.47 -4.21
N TYR A 237 -17.97 11.56 -3.74
CA TYR A 237 -16.58 11.62 -3.30
C TYR A 237 -16.38 10.76 -2.04
N PRO A 238 -15.31 9.93 -1.96
CA PRO A 238 -15.06 9.10 -0.79
C PRO A 238 -14.78 9.98 0.43
N GLU A 239 -15.62 9.82 1.46
CA GLU A 239 -15.51 10.58 2.71
C GLU A 239 -14.54 9.92 3.69
N ASN A 240 -14.48 8.59 3.68
CA ASN A 240 -13.72 7.84 4.67
C ASN A 240 -12.26 7.67 4.26
N ARG A 241 -11.38 7.90 5.22
CA ARG A 241 -9.99 7.44 5.20
C ARG A 241 -9.95 5.95 5.48
N ARG A 242 -8.91 5.27 5.01
CA ARG A 242 -8.70 3.84 5.26
C ARG A 242 -8.63 3.53 6.75
N VAL A 243 -7.96 4.38 7.52
CA VAL A 243 -7.90 4.27 8.98
C VAL A 243 -8.10 5.67 9.55
N SER A 244 -9.08 5.90 10.43
CA SER A 244 -9.27 7.21 11.08
C SER A 244 -8.14 7.50 12.09
N PRO A 245 -7.90 8.75 12.54
CA PRO A 245 -6.89 9.03 13.57
C PRO A 245 -7.09 8.21 14.84
N GLN A 246 -8.34 8.09 15.31
CA GLN A 246 -8.66 7.28 16.48
C GLN A 246 -8.40 5.79 16.23
N ASP A 247 -8.81 5.27 15.08
CA ASP A 247 -8.55 3.86 14.76
C ASP A 247 -7.05 3.59 14.62
N TYR A 248 -6.28 4.53 14.07
CA TYR A 248 -4.83 4.46 13.95
C TYR A 248 -4.17 4.33 15.31
N ARG A 249 -4.53 5.22 16.26
CA ARG A 249 -4.10 5.12 17.65
C ARG A 249 -4.43 3.74 18.22
N ASN A 250 -5.67 3.29 18.06
CA ASN A 250 -6.12 1.99 18.55
C ASN A 250 -5.32 0.82 17.92
N GLN A 251 -4.97 0.90 16.63
CA GLN A 251 -4.16 -0.15 15.98
C GLN A 251 -2.74 -0.20 16.56
N LEU A 252 -2.11 0.96 16.76
CA LEU A 252 -0.79 1.04 17.37
C LEU A 252 -0.81 0.51 18.80
N ASP A 253 -1.83 0.87 19.58
CA ASP A 253 -2.00 0.42 20.96
C ASP A 253 -2.17 -1.10 21.06
N LEU A 254 -2.95 -1.70 20.16
CA LEU A 254 -3.10 -3.15 20.05
C LEU A 254 -1.79 -3.86 19.67
N ILE A 255 -0.99 -3.27 18.76
CA ILE A 255 0.34 -3.82 18.44
C ILE A 255 1.23 -3.82 19.69
N VAL A 256 1.20 -2.74 20.49
CA VAL A 256 1.97 -2.62 21.73
C VAL A 256 1.53 -3.65 22.75
N ASP A 257 0.23 -3.86 22.93
CA ASP A 257 -0.31 -4.86 23.86
C ASP A 257 0.12 -6.27 23.46
N LEU A 258 -0.03 -6.62 22.17
CA LEU A 258 0.37 -7.93 21.64
C LEU A 258 1.87 -8.19 21.80
N ALA A 259 2.70 -7.16 21.59
CA ALA A 259 4.14 -7.24 21.75
C ALA A 259 4.56 -7.42 23.21
N ARG A 260 4.08 -6.54 24.10
CA ARG A 260 4.43 -6.55 25.52
C ARG A 260 3.93 -7.80 26.24
N ALA A 261 2.79 -8.36 25.84
CA ALA A 261 2.31 -9.63 26.36
C ALA A 261 3.29 -10.80 26.13
N ARG A 262 4.22 -10.67 25.17
CA ARG A 262 5.28 -11.65 24.88
C ARG A 262 6.69 -11.14 25.23
N GLY A 263 6.80 -10.04 25.96
CA GLY A 263 8.09 -9.45 26.34
C GLY A 263 8.87 -8.80 25.19
N ILE A 264 8.19 -8.47 24.09
CA ILE A 264 8.78 -7.88 22.88
C ILE A 264 8.86 -6.37 23.06
N GLU A 265 10.04 -5.78 22.82
CA GLU A 265 10.23 -4.34 22.89
C GLU A 265 9.65 -3.64 21.64
N VAL A 266 9.08 -2.46 21.81
CA VAL A 266 8.44 -1.71 20.72
C VAL A 266 9.13 -0.37 20.54
N VAL A 267 9.42 -0.03 19.28
CA VAL A 267 9.95 1.29 18.89
C VAL A 267 9.06 1.87 17.80
N PHE A 268 8.55 3.09 18.01
CA PHE A 268 7.80 3.82 17.00
C PHE A 268 8.74 4.61 16.09
N ILE A 269 8.41 4.68 14.79
CA ILE A 269 9.13 5.46 13.80
C ILE A 269 8.16 6.47 13.19
N LYS A 270 8.38 7.74 13.52
CA LYS A 270 7.58 8.85 13.04
C LYS A 270 8.08 9.32 11.68
N MET A 271 7.30 9.06 10.63
CA MET A 271 7.67 9.36 9.24
C MET A 271 7.07 10.67 8.74
N LEU A 272 7.71 11.27 7.73
CA LEU A 272 7.18 12.40 6.99
C LEU A 272 6.23 11.92 5.87
N VAL A 273 5.07 12.58 5.74
CA VAL A 273 4.29 12.58 4.49
C VAL A 273 4.35 14.00 3.94
N ARG A 274 4.98 14.15 2.78
CA ARG A 274 5.02 15.42 2.06
C ARG A 274 4.73 15.16 0.59
N PHE A 275 4.21 16.19 -0.07
CA PHE A 275 4.03 16.23 -1.50
C PHE A 275 4.64 17.54 -2.03
N PRO A 276 4.96 17.63 -3.33
CA PRO A 276 5.74 18.75 -3.90
C PRO A 276 4.98 20.10 -3.94
N PHE A 277 3.88 20.23 -3.19
CA PHE A 277 3.02 21.41 -3.14
C PHE A 277 2.66 21.74 -1.69
N GLU A 278 2.60 23.04 -1.38
CA GLU A 278 2.26 23.54 -0.04
C GLU A 278 0.96 24.34 -0.10
N ALA A 279 0.22 24.33 1.00
CA ALA A 279 -0.96 25.16 1.18
C ALA A 279 -0.57 26.38 2.02
N GLU A 280 -0.96 27.56 1.58
CA GLU A 280 -0.99 28.72 2.47
C GLU A 280 -2.13 28.56 3.49
N PRO A 281 -1.91 28.90 4.77
CA PRO A 281 -2.96 28.89 5.78
C PRO A 281 -4.14 29.77 5.35
N LEU A 282 -5.36 29.22 5.40
CA LEU A 282 -6.58 29.95 5.12
C LEU A 282 -7.22 30.44 6.43
N ALA A 283 -7.79 31.64 6.42
CA ALA A 283 -8.53 32.17 7.56
C ALA A 283 -9.78 31.30 7.84
N GLU A 284 -10.15 31.18 9.12
CA GLU A 284 -11.23 30.30 9.56
C GLU A 284 -12.58 30.66 8.94
N ASP A 285 -12.86 31.95 8.78
CA ASP A 285 -14.07 32.46 8.12
C ASP A 285 -14.12 32.12 6.62
N VAL A 286 -12.97 32.15 5.94
CA VAL A 286 -12.82 31.75 4.54
C VAL A 286 -13.05 30.25 4.38
N LEU A 287 -12.45 29.43 5.24
CA LEU A 287 -12.68 27.98 5.26
C LEU A 287 -14.15 27.65 5.51
N LYS A 288 -14.79 28.33 6.47
CA LYS A 288 -16.20 28.15 6.78
C LYS A 288 -17.08 28.47 5.57
N ARG A 289 -16.86 29.61 4.91
CA ARG A 289 -17.60 30.03 3.71
C ARG A 289 -17.43 29.02 2.56
N SER A 290 -16.20 28.55 2.33
CA SER A 290 -15.93 27.50 1.34
C SER A 290 -16.71 26.22 1.63
N ASN A 291 -16.68 25.75 2.88
CA ASN A 291 -17.38 24.53 3.31
C ASN A 291 -18.90 24.66 3.20
N GLU A 292 -19.47 25.82 3.50
CA GLU A 292 -20.90 26.10 3.31
C GLU A 292 -21.31 26.02 1.84
N ASN A 293 -20.55 26.65 0.94
CA ASN A 293 -20.78 26.59 -0.50
C ASN A 293 -20.65 25.15 -1.03
N LEU A 294 -19.63 24.41 -0.58
CA LEU A 294 -19.46 23.00 -0.93
C LEU A 294 -20.64 22.15 -0.45
N ALA A 295 -21.13 22.36 0.78
CA ALA A 295 -22.28 21.64 1.31
C ALA A 295 -23.57 21.91 0.50
N ILE A 296 -23.78 23.15 0.06
CA ILE A 296 -24.90 23.52 -0.83
C ILE A 296 -24.74 22.81 -2.18
N ALA A 297 -23.54 22.84 -2.77
CA ALA A 297 -23.26 22.18 -4.04
C ALA A 297 -23.55 20.67 -3.98
N VAL A 298 -23.11 19.97 -2.93
CA VAL A 298 -23.36 18.54 -2.74
C VAL A 298 -24.87 18.23 -2.67
N LYS A 299 -25.66 19.08 -2.01
CA LYS A 299 -27.14 18.94 -1.99
C LYS A 299 -27.74 19.12 -3.39
N LEU A 300 -27.25 20.08 -4.17
CA LEU A 300 -27.69 20.31 -5.55
C LEU A 300 -27.35 19.14 -6.48
N ILE A 301 -26.15 18.56 -6.34
CA ILE A 301 -25.71 17.37 -7.09
C ILE A 301 -26.62 16.18 -6.79
N LYS A 302 -26.93 15.93 -5.52
CA LYS A 302 -27.89 14.89 -5.10
C LYS A 302 -29.28 15.09 -5.71
N ALA A 303 -29.67 16.33 -5.98
CA ALA A 303 -30.92 16.68 -6.64
C ALA A 303 -30.82 16.71 -8.18
N GLY A 304 -29.70 16.28 -8.77
CA GLY A 304 -29.50 16.29 -10.23
C GLY A 304 -29.26 17.68 -10.85
N LYS A 305 -28.97 18.70 -10.03
CA LYS A 305 -28.83 20.10 -10.47
C LYS A 305 -27.36 20.51 -10.66
N CYS A 306 -26.63 19.79 -11.51
CA CYS A 306 -25.19 20.02 -11.73
C CYS A 306 -24.87 21.47 -12.14
N ASN A 307 -25.65 22.09 -13.02
CA ASN A 307 -25.40 23.47 -13.46
C ASN A 307 -25.48 24.48 -12.30
N GLN A 308 -26.38 24.29 -11.33
CA GLN A 308 -26.45 25.14 -10.14
C GLN A 308 -25.33 24.81 -9.16
N ALA A 309 -24.96 23.54 -9.05
CA ALA A 309 -23.85 23.11 -8.19
C ALA A 309 -22.52 23.70 -8.64
N VAL A 310 -22.24 23.77 -9.95
CA VAL A 310 -21.00 24.32 -10.51
C VAL A 310 -20.73 25.75 -10.03
N LEU A 311 -21.76 26.60 -9.92
CA LEU A 311 -21.60 27.96 -9.39
C LEU A 311 -21.09 27.94 -7.94
N LYS A 312 -21.74 27.14 -7.09
CA LYS A 312 -21.34 26.97 -5.69
C LYS A 312 -19.98 26.30 -5.51
N LEU A 313 -19.63 25.37 -6.37
CA LEU A 313 -18.31 24.75 -6.37
C LEU A 313 -17.22 25.74 -6.78
N LYS A 314 -17.48 26.61 -7.78
CA LYS A 314 -16.56 27.67 -8.19
C LYS A 314 -16.33 28.70 -7.09
N GLU A 315 -17.37 29.09 -6.35
CA GLU A 315 -17.25 29.93 -5.15
C GLU A 315 -16.43 29.21 -4.06
N ALA A 316 -16.70 27.91 -3.82
CA ALA A 316 -15.97 27.13 -2.83
C ALA A 316 -14.47 27.03 -3.13
N VAL A 317 -14.07 26.79 -4.39
CA VAL A 317 -12.64 26.71 -4.77
C VAL A 317 -11.97 28.08 -4.90
N ALA A 318 -12.74 29.16 -5.06
CA ALA A 318 -12.20 30.52 -5.00
C ALA A 318 -11.76 30.87 -3.56
N ASP A 319 -12.53 30.43 -2.56
CA ASP A 319 -12.20 30.59 -1.14
C ASP A 319 -11.16 29.58 -0.65
N ASN A 320 -11.30 28.32 -1.07
CA ASN A 320 -10.39 27.23 -0.71
C ASN A 320 -9.88 26.53 -1.96
N PRO A 321 -8.77 27.00 -2.56
CA PRO A 321 -8.18 26.37 -3.73
C PRO A 321 -7.54 25.01 -3.42
N TYR A 322 -7.59 24.55 -2.17
CA TYR A 322 -7.02 23.29 -1.72
C TYR A 322 -8.06 22.18 -1.51
N SER A 323 -9.34 22.42 -1.81
CA SER A 323 -10.40 21.43 -1.60
C SER A 323 -10.42 20.36 -2.68
N ALA A 324 -9.97 19.15 -2.35
CA ALA A 324 -10.01 18.00 -3.25
C ALA A 324 -11.45 17.64 -3.63
N LYS A 325 -12.33 17.65 -2.63
CA LYS A 325 -13.76 17.36 -2.78
C LYS A 325 -14.48 18.33 -3.71
N ALA A 326 -14.18 19.63 -3.63
CA ALA A 326 -14.81 20.62 -4.52
C ALA A 326 -14.38 20.42 -5.97
N TYR A 327 -13.08 20.17 -6.22
CA TYR A 327 -12.61 19.85 -7.56
C TYR A 327 -13.15 18.52 -8.09
N TYR A 328 -13.30 17.49 -7.24
CA TYR A 328 -13.92 16.24 -7.64
C TYR A 328 -15.34 16.46 -8.17
N TYR A 329 -16.15 17.23 -7.44
CA TYR A 329 -17.52 17.52 -7.85
C TYR A 329 -17.61 18.47 -9.05
N LEU A 330 -16.62 19.33 -9.29
CA LEU A 330 -16.50 20.09 -10.55
C LEU A 330 -16.27 19.13 -11.71
N GLY A 331 -15.35 18.18 -11.56
CA GLY A 331 -15.09 17.13 -12.54
C GLY A 331 -16.32 16.28 -12.84
N PHE A 332 -17.02 15.84 -11.79
CA PHE A 332 -18.30 15.12 -11.89
C PHE A 332 -19.34 15.91 -12.68
N CYS A 333 -19.58 17.18 -12.31
CA CYS A 333 -20.58 18.01 -13.00
C CYS A 333 -20.21 18.27 -14.47
N SER A 334 -18.92 18.49 -14.77
CA SER A 334 -18.43 18.65 -16.15
C SER A 334 -18.66 17.37 -16.97
N ALA A 335 -18.34 16.20 -16.42
CA ALA A 335 -18.57 14.92 -17.10
C ALA A 335 -20.07 14.67 -17.39
N MET A 336 -20.95 14.99 -16.42
CA MET A 336 -22.40 14.90 -16.60
C MET A 336 -22.95 15.84 -17.68
N ASN A 337 -22.22 16.92 -17.98
CA ASN A 337 -22.55 17.89 -19.03
C ASN A 337 -21.82 17.60 -20.36
N SER A 338 -21.19 16.43 -20.50
CA SER A 338 -20.38 16.04 -21.66
C SER A 338 -19.20 16.97 -21.96
N ASP A 339 -18.70 17.69 -20.95
CA ASP A 339 -17.49 18.51 -21.03
C ASP A 339 -16.28 17.70 -20.52
N GLU A 340 -15.77 16.82 -21.38
CA GLU A 340 -14.68 15.89 -21.05
C GLU A 340 -13.35 16.59 -20.74
N GLU A 341 -13.08 17.71 -21.41
CA GLU A 341 -11.84 18.48 -21.22
C GLU A 341 -11.79 19.09 -19.81
N SER A 342 -12.85 19.81 -19.42
CA SER A 342 -12.93 20.36 -18.07
C SER A 342 -12.98 19.27 -17.01
N ALA A 343 -13.70 18.17 -17.26
CA ALA A 343 -13.79 17.05 -16.34
C ALA A 343 -12.40 16.51 -16.00
N LYS A 344 -11.57 16.24 -17.03
CA LYS A 344 -10.20 15.77 -16.85
C LYS A 344 -9.36 16.75 -16.03
N ILE A 345 -9.39 18.04 -16.37
CA ILE A 345 -8.64 19.08 -15.65
C ILE A 345 -9.02 19.12 -14.17
N TYR A 346 -10.33 19.05 -13.87
CA TYR A 346 -10.80 19.10 -12.48
C TYR A 346 -10.48 17.83 -11.71
N PHE A 347 -10.56 16.64 -12.32
CA PHE A 347 -10.14 15.40 -11.66
C PHE A 347 -8.64 15.38 -11.38
N ASP A 348 -7.80 15.86 -12.30
CA ASP A 348 -6.36 15.98 -12.07
C ASP A 348 -6.05 16.94 -10.91
N LYS A 349 -6.79 18.06 -10.81
CA LYS A 349 -6.71 18.98 -9.66
C LYS A 349 -7.18 18.31 -8.37
N ALA A 350 -8.32 17.61 -8.39
CA ALA A 350 -8.85 16.90 -7.22
C ALA A 350 -7.84 15.91 -6.66
N LYS A 351 -7.19 15.12 -7.54
CA LYS A 351 -6.12 14.20 -7.16
C LYS A 351 -4.93 14.92 -6.51
N LYS A 352 -4.49 16.04 -7.09
CA LYS A 352 -3.38 16.82 -6.53
C LYS A 352 -3.72 17.37 -5.14
N MET A 353 -4.94 17.87 -4.95
CA MET A 353 -5.41 18.39 -3.68
C MET A 353 -5.63 17.28 -2.63
N GLU A 354 -6.04 16.08 -3.06
CA GLU A 354 -6.17 14.93 -2.17
C GLU A 354 -4.83 14.59 -1.51
N LEU A 355 -3.74 14.61 -2.29
CA LEU A 355 -2.39 14.41 -1.76
C LEU A 355 -2.03 15.49 -0.73
N LEU A 356 -2.37 16.75 -1.00
CA LEU A 356 -2.13 17.84 -0.05
C LEU A 356 -2.93 17.65 1.26
N GLU A 357 -4.21 17.29 1.18
CA GLU A 357 -5.03 16.96 2.34
C GLU A 357 -4.45 15.78 3.14
N CYS A 358 -3.93 14.74 2.47
CA CYS A 358 -3.23 13.63 3.10
C CYS A 358 -1.97 14.08 3.88
N ALA A 359 -1.17 14.98 3.33
CA ALA A 359 0.01 15.51 4.04
C ALA A 359 -0.38 16.37 5.25
N ILE A 360 -1.46 17.16 5.15
CA ILE A 360 -1.95 17.97 6.27
C ILE A 360 -2.44 17.06 7.39
N ILE A 361 -3.33 16.11 7.08
CA ILE A 361 -3.93 15.23 8.09
C ILE A 361 -2.91 14.27 8.70
N ALA A 362 -1.85 13.89 7.98
CA ALA A 362 -0.75 13.07 8.52
C ALA A 362 -0.08 13.69 9.76
N ASN A 363 -0.16 15.01 9.97
CA ASN A 363 0.32 15.62 11.21
C ASN A 363 -0.53 15.23 12.43
N VAL A 364 -1.84 15.06 12.26
CA VAL A 364 -2.73 14.56 13.32
C VAL A 364 -2.36 13.13 13.70
N TYR A 365 -2.08 12.26 12.72
CA TYR A 365 -1.66 10.87 12.98
C TYR A 365 -0.30 10.80 13.67
N ASN A 366 0.63 11.67 13.27
CA ASN A 366 1.92 11.78 13.95
C ASN A 366 1.75 12.24 15.41
N GLN A 367 0.85 13.18 15.68
CA GLN A 367 0.52 13.60 17.05
C GLN A 367 -0.06 12.43 17.86
N GLU A 368 -0.99 11.65 17.30
CA GLU A 368 -1.52 10.44 17.96
C GLU A 368 -0.41 9.43 18.31
N MET A 369 0.55 9.22 17.40
CA MET A 369 1.72 8.36 17.66
C MET A 369 2.61 8.91 18.79
N GLU A 370 2.87 10.21 18.79
CA GLU A 370 3.68 10.88 19.82
C GLU A 370 3.05 10.79 21.20
N GLU A 371 1.76 11.11 21.31
CA GLU A 371 1.00 11.03 22.56
C GLU A 371 0.96 9.60 23.08
N LEU A 372 0.67 8.63 22.22
CA LEU A 372 0.66 7.22 22.62
C LEU A 372 2.06 6.75 23.06
N ALA A 373 3.12 7.19 22.37
CA ALA A 373 4.49 6.84 22.76
C ALA A 373 4.83 7.35 24.16
N LEU A 374 4.42 8.58 24.49
CA LEU A 374 4.61 9.16 25.81
C LEU A 374 3.80 8.41 26.88
N GLU A 375 2.51 8.17 26.64
CA GLU A 375 1.61 7.49 27.58
C GLU A 375 2.06 6.06 27.89
N ARG A 376 2.50 5.33 26.86
CA ARG A 376 2.91 3.94 27.00
C ARG A 376 4.40 3.78 27.31
N ASN A 377 5.17 4.87 27.41
CA ASN A 377 6.63 4.85 27.55
C ASN A 377 7.30 3.98 26.47
N ILE A 378 7.10 4.37 25.21
CA ILE A 378 7.63 3.73 24.01
C ILE A 378 8.69 4.66 23.42
N GLU A 379 9.80 4.08 22.96
CA GLU A 379 10.83 4.83 22.25
C GLU A 379 10.33 5.32 20.89
N LEU A 380 10.55 6.60 20.60
CA LEU A 380 10.13 7.24 19.36
C LEU A 380 11.34 7.73 18.57
N VAL A 381 11.50 7.21 17.34
CA VAL A 381 12.50 7.68 16.37
C VAL A 381 11.84 8.71 15.46
N ASP A 382 12.18 9.99 15.64
CA ASP A 382 11.62 11.10 14.87
C ASP A 382 12.33 11.32 13.52
N ILE A 383 12.01 10.48 12.54
CA ILE A 383 12.56 10.63 11.18
C ILE A 383 12.04 11.88 10.49
N LYS A 384 10.79 12.29 10.77
CA LYS A 384 10.19 13.51 10.25
C LYS A 384 11.06 14.73 10.55
N GLU A 385 11.49 14.91 11.80
CA GLU A 385 12.40 16.00 12.20
C GLU A 385 13.74 15.92 11.45
N LYS A 386 14.36 14.74 11.39
CA LYS A 386 15.66 14.57 10.70
C LYS A 386 15.59 14.87 9.21
N PHE A 387 14.49 14.51 8.57
CA PHE A 387 14.27 14.81 7.15
C PHE A 387 14.06 16.32 6.96
N LEU A 388 13.22 16.96 7.76
CA LEU A 388 12.95 18.40 7.66
C LEU A 388 14.18 19.26 7.96
N ALA A 389 15.09 18.80 8.81
CA ALA A 389 16.37 19.47 9.09
C ALA A 389 17.42 19.28 7.98
N TYR A 390 17.18 18.43 6.98
CA TYR A 390 18.14 18.17 5.91
C TYR A 390 18.16 19.35 4.92
N PRO A 391 19.34 19.90 4.53
CA PRO A 391 19.44 21.12 3.74
C PRO A 391 18.66 21.10 2.42
N ASP A 392 18.64 19.94 1.74
CA ASP A 392 17.80 19.72 0.56
C ASP A 392 16.98 18.44 0.74
N LEU A 393 15.82 18.58 1.37
CA LEU A 393 14.89 17.49 1.67
C LEU A 393 14.57 16.65 0.43
N LYS A 394 14.43 17.25 -0.75
CA LYS A 394 14.02 16.54 -1.97
C LYS A 394 15.05 15.49 -2.39
N THR A 395 16.32 15.70 -2.05
CA THR A 395 17.41 14.77 -2.37
C THR A 395 17.39 13.49 -1.53
N LEU A 396 16.48 13.38 -0.56
CA LEU A 396 16.30 12.18 0.27
C LEU A 396 15.30 11.16 -0.31
N PHE A 397 14.63 11.47 -1.43
CA PHE A 397 13.57 10.64 -1.99
C PHE A 397 13.89 10.09 -3.38
N VAL A 398 13.19 9.03 -3.79
CA VAL A 398 13.41 8.36 -5.08
C VAL A 398 13.04 9.26 -6.26
N ASN A 399 12.00 10.10 -6.12
CA ASN A 399 11.62 11.07 -7.14
C ASN A 399 11.26 12.43 -6.48
N SER A 400 12.19 13.38 -6.56
CA SER A 400 12.11 14.71 -5.96
C SER A 400 10.90 15.54 -6.40
N ASP A 401 10.30 15.21 -7.55
CA ASP A 401 9.28 16.03 -8.19
C ASP A 401 7.86 15.52 -7.93
N TYR A 402 7.69 14.25 -7.54
CA TYR A 402 6.37 13.62 -7.43
C TYR A 402 6.22 12.65 -6.24
N ASP A 403 7.32 12.14 -5.69
CA ASP A 403 7.32 11.11 -4.65
C ASP A 403 8.20 11.53 -3.48
N LEU A 404 7.61 12.29 -2.56
CA LEU A 404 8.25 12.67 -1.29
C LEU A 404 7.76 11.79 -0.12
N VAL A 405 7.40 10.55 -0.44
CA VAL A 405 7.00 9.51 0.51
C VAL A 405 8.05 8.40 0.58
N HIS A 406 8.63 8.01 -0.56
CA HIS A 406 9.59 6.92 -0.64
C HIS A 406 11.04 7.42 -0.58
N PRO A 407 11.76 7.18 0.54
CA PRO A 407 13.15 7.60 0.67
C PRO A 407 14.05 6.83 -0.29
N ASN A 408 15.09 7.49 -0.82
CA ASN A 408 16.16 6.83 -1.57
C ASN A 408 17.23 6.27 -0.62
N GLU A 409 18.37 5.81 -1.16
CA GLU A 409 19.49 5.30 -0.36
C GLU A 409 19.91 6.25 0.78
N LYS A 410 20.02 7.55 0.52
CA LYS A 410 20.42 8.54 1.53
C LYS A 410 19.38 8.64 2.64
N GLY A 411 18.10 8.69 2.28
CA GLY A 411 17.00 8.70 3.23
C GLY A 411 16.96 7.44 4.09
N HIS A 412 17.11 6.26 3.48
CA HIS A 412 17.19 4.99 4.21
C HIS A 412 18.40 4.90 5.14
N ARG A 413 19.54 5.49 4.78
CA ARG A 413 20.72 5.58 5.66
C ARG A 413 20.45 6.46 6.89
N ILE A 414 19.77 7.58 6.71
CA ILE A 414 19.34 8.43 7.84
C ILE A 414 18.39 7.65 8.75
N ILE A 415 17.43 6.91 8.19
CA ILE A 415 16.51 6.07 8.96
C ILE A 415 17.28 5.02 9.77
N ALA A 416 18.15 4.25 9.12
CA ALA A 416 18.94 3.20 9.77
C ALA A 416 19.80 3.75 10.93
N ASN A 417 20.50 4.86 10.70
CA ASN A 417 21.36 5.49 11.71
C ASN A 417 20.57 5.95 12.95
N ASN A 418 19.37 6.52 12.76
CA ASN A 418 18.57 7.00 13.89
C ASN A 418 17.93 5.86 14.67
N ILE A 419 17.46 4.79 13.99
CA ILE A 419 17.00 3.58 14.67
C ILE A 419 18.15 2.95 15.46
N TYR A 420 19.30 2.76 14.81
CA TYR A 420 20.50 2.22 15.45
C TYR A 420 20.89 3.03 16.71
N GLY A 421 20.90 4.37 16.61
CA GLY A 421 21.23 5.24 17.74
C GLY A 421 20.34 5.04 18.96
N VAL A 422 19.03 4.83 18.75
CA VAL A 422 18.10 4.50 19.84
C VAL A 422 18.36 3.10 20.40
N LEU A 423 18.49 2.10 19.53
CA LEU A 423 18.67 0.70 19.94
C LEU A 423 19.99 0.48 20.69
N ALA A 424 21.11 0.98 20.16
CA ALA A 424 22.44 0.84 20.74
C ALA A 424 22.64 1.79 21.93
N GLY A 425 22.24 3.06 21.79
CA GLY A 425 22.47 4.09 22.81
C GLY A 425 21.73 3.86 24.13
N LYS A 426 20.59 3.16 24.09
CA LYS A 426 19.83 2.77 25.30
C LYS A 426 20.12 1.33 25.76
N ASN A 427 21.15 0.71 25.19
CA ASN A 427 21.53 -0.68 25.42
C ASN A 427 20.35 -1.67 25.27
N ILE A 428 19.39 -1.38 24.38
CA ILE A 428 18.21 -2.25 24.18
C ILE A 428 18.67 -3.59 23.57
N VAL A 429 19.59 -3.51 22.61
CA VAL A 429 20.14 -4.69 21.92
C VAL A 429 21.22 -5.43 22.72
N GLY A 430 21.89 -4.75 23.65
CA GLY A 430 22.96 -5.30 24.48
C GLY A 430 22.53 -5.85 25.84
N LYS A 431 21.21 -5.99 26.11
CA LYS A 431 20.72 -6.77 27.25
C LYS A 431 21.03 -8.26 27.01
N ASN A 432 21.59 -8.90 28.04
CA ASN A 432 21.94 -10.33 28.07
C ASN A 432 20.71 -11.22 28.18
#